data_AF-A0A923UI14-F1
#
_entry.id   AF-A0A923UI14-F1
#
_cell.length_a   1.000
_cell.length_b   1.000
_cell.length_c   1.000
_cell.angle_alpha   90.00
_cell.angle_beta   90.00
_cell.angle_gamma   90.00
#
_symmetry.space_group_name_H-M   'P 1'
#
loop_
_entity.id
_entity.type
_entity.pdbx_description
1 polymer ?
#
loop_
_entity_poly.entity_id
_entity_poly.type
_entity_poly.pdbx_seq_one_letter_code
_entity_poly.pdbx_strand_id
1 'polypeptide(L)'
;IFVVPYFIPSNEELSKSVGVTYRKYRATANQYFSISTGFGFSPEINRFGFDSAYQPIVGLKSQKFDVSNTFKIKNNRNYIGAGLSVVHQESIFDLGKYFWITSFFLSATVGY
;
A
#
# COMPACT_ATOMS: atom_id res chain seq x y z
N ILE A 1 -17.11 -0.97 -4.30
CA ILE A 1 -16.11 -0.42 -3.35
C ILE A 1 -15.69 -1.58 -2.47
N PHE A 2 -14.40 -1.69 -2.19
CA PHE A 2 -13.84 -2.72 -1.31
C PHE A 2 -13.22 -2.06 -0.10
N VAL A 3 -13.44 -2.61 1.08
CA VAL A 3 -12.78 -2.20 2.32
C VAL A 3 -12.11 -3.43 2.88
N VAL A 4 -10.79 -3.36 3.08
CA VAL A 4 -10.00 -4.51 3.51
C VAL A 4 -9.14 -4.10 4.71
N PRO A 5 -9.46 -4.61 5.92
CA PRO A 5 -8.58 -4.50 7.05
C PRO A 5 -7.53 -5.62 7.02
N TYR A 6 -6.31 -5.31 7.46
CA TYR A 6 -5.25 -6.28 7.71
C TYR A 6 -4.76 -6.16 9.15
N PHE A 7 -4.60 -7.31 9.80
CA PHE A 7 -4.04 -7.44 11.13
C PHE A 7 -2.93 -8.48 11.05
N ILE A 8 -1.68 -8.05 11.23
CA ILE A 8 -0.50 -8.89 11.10
C ILE A 8 0.17 -8.96 12.47
N PRO A 9 0.14 -10.12 13.15
CA PRO A 9 0.82 -10.25 14.42
C PRO A 9 2.34 -10.13 14.22
N SER A 10 3.00 -9.35 15.09
CA SER A 10 4.46 -9.25 15.18
C SER A 10 4.91 -9.59 16.60
N ASN A 11 6.22 -9.77 16.77
CA ASN A 11 6.82 -10.04 18.08
C ASN A 11 6.69 -8.84 19.04
N GLU A 12 6.59 -7.64 18.48
CA GLU A 12 6.47 -6.39 19.20
C GLU A 12 5.01 -6.13 19.59
N GLU A 13 4.13 -5.97 18.60
CA GLU A 13 2.68 -5.83 18.78
C GLU A 13 1.93 -6.21 17.49
N LEU A 14 0.61 -6.02 17.45
CA LEU A 14 -0.23 -6.23 16.28
C LEU A 14 -0.13 -5.06 15.28
N SER A 15 0.46 -5.30 14.11
CA SER A 15 0.41 -4.37 12.98
C SER A 15 -0.99 -4.33 12.37
N LYS A 16 -1.49 -3.12 12.10
CA LYS A 16 -2.87 -2.91 11.62
C LYS A 16 -2.87 -1.98 10.42
N SER A 17 -3.64 -2.32 9.40
CA SER A 17 -3.91 -1.39 8.30
C SER A 17 -5.33 -1.52 7.79
N VAL A 18 -5.83 -0.46 7.17
CA VAL A 18 -7.13 -0.45 6.50
C VAL A 18 -6.98 0.21 5.14
N GLY A 19 -7.50 -0.45 4.12
CA GLY A 19 -7.53 0.06 2.75
C GLY A 19 -8.95 0.19 2.24
N VAL A 20 -9.20 1.26 1.48
CA VAL A 20 -10.42 1.48 0.72
C VAL A 20 -10.06 1.55 -0.76
N THR A 21 -10.71 0.72 -1.57
CA THR A 21 -10.49 0.66 -3.01
C THR A 21 -11.80 0.87 -3.76
N TYR A 22 -11.82 1.88 -4.64
CA TYR A 22 -12.85 2.04 -5.65
C TYR A 22 -12.35 1.51 -6.98
N ARG A 23 -13.16 0.68 -7.64
CA ARG A 23 -12.85 0.12 -8.95
C ARG A 23 -14.04 0.27 -9.88
N LYS A 24 -13.82 0.92 -11.03
CA LYS A 24 -14.81 1.06 -12.09
C LYS A 24 -14.46 0.12 -13.24
N TYR A 25 -15.26 -0.94 -13.39
CA TYR A 25 -15.14 -1.91 -14.47
C TYR A 25 -15.69 -1.35 -15.78
N ARG A 26 -15.17 -1.85 -16.90
CA ARG A 26 -15.60 -1.52 -18.27
C ARG A 26 -16.17 -2.77 -18.94
N ALA A 27 -15.90 -2.95 -20.23
CA ALA A 27 -16.48 -4.02 -21.04
C ALA A 27 -16.13 -5.44 -20.56
N THR A 28 -15.07 -5.60 -19.76
CA THR A 28 -14.68 -6.90 -19.19
C THR A 28 -14.28 -6.72 -17.72
N ALA A 29 -14.38 -7.79 -16.94
CA ALA A 29 -13.99 -7.80 -15.53
C ALA A 29 -12.49 -7.46 -15.33
N ASN A 30 -11.66 -7.68 -16.34
CA ASN A 30 -10.23 -7.39 -16.30
C ASN A 30 -9.88 -5.99 -16.82
N GLN A 31 -10.84 -5.24 -17.34
CA GLN A 31 -10.64 -3.86 -17.78
C GLN A 31 -11.26 -2.92 -16.76
N TYR A 32 -10.42 -2.27 -15.95
CA TYR A 32 -10.90 -1.40 -14.89
C TYR A 32 -9.97 -0.23 -14.63
N PHE A 33 -10.56 0.84 -14.10
CA PHE A 33 -9.85 1.91 -13.43
C PHE A 33 -9.98 1.74 -11.93
N SER A 34 -8.89 1.92 -11.18
CA SER A 34 -8.85 1.73 -9.74
C SER A 34 -8.23 2.94 -9.05
N ILE A 35 -8.83 3.37 -7.95
CA ILE A 35 -8.23 4.29 -6.98
C ILE A 35 -8.27 3.59 -5.63
N SER A 36 -7.16 3.59 -4.90
CA SER A 36 -7.13 3.11 -3.52
C SER A 36 -6.45 4.10 -2.60
N THR A 37 -6.91 4.12 -1.35
CA THR A 37 -6.24 4.82 -0.26
C THR A 37 -6.23 3.93 0.97
N GLY A 38 -5.27 4.12 1.86
CA GLY A 38 -5.18 3.35 3.08
C GLY A 38 -4.34 4.00 4.15
N PHE A 39 -4.54 3.53 5.38
CA PHE A 39 -3.81 3.94 6.56
C PHE A 39 -3.22 2.70 7.24
N GLY A 40 -2.00 2.81 7.75
CA GLY A 40 -1.28 1.74 8.42
C GLY A 40 -0.63 2.20 9.71
N PHE A 41 -0.57 1.27 10.66
CA PHE A 41 0.14 1.38 11.93
C PHE A 41 1.02 0.15 12.09
N SER A 42 2.33 0.35 12.08
CA SER A 42 3.31 -0.73 12.21
C SER A 42 4.10 -0.56 13.51
N PRO A 43 3.99 -1.50 14.48
CA PRO A 43 4.83 -1.48 15.66
C PRO A 43 6.26 -1.86 15.30
N GLU A 44 7.22 -1.06 15.74
CA GLU A 44 8.65 -1.30 15.54
C GLU A 44 9.45 -1.03 16.82
N ILE A 45 10.57 -1.75 16.99
CA ILE A 45 11.48 -1.52 18.10
C ILE A 45 12.31 -0.27 17.80
N ASN A 46 12.24 0.75 18.67
CA ASN A 46 13.11 1.90 18.54
C ASN A 46 14.54 1.56 19.03
N ARG A 47 15.39 1.14 18.10
CA ARG A 47 16.82 0.84 18.36
C ARG A 47 17.72 2.08 18.40
N PHE A 48 17.17 3.26 18.07
CA PHE A 48 17.90 4.53 18.01
C PHE A 48 17.60 5.45 19.20
N GLY A 49 16.81 4.98 20.18
CA GLY A 49 16.53 5.70 21.41
C GLY A 49 17.78 5.93 22.27
N PHE A 50 17.82 7.05 22.98
CA PHE A 50 18.94 7.49 23.82
C PHE A 50 19.20 6.63 25.07
N ASP A 51 18.27 5.72 25.42
CA ASP A 51 18.38 4.86 26.58
C ASP A 51 18.52 3.39 26.15
N SER A 52 19.72 2.83 26.27
CA SER A 52 19.99 1.43 25.94
C SER A 52 19.33 0.43 26.91
N ALA A 53 18.80 0.89 28.06
CA ALA A 53 18.01 0.08 28.98
C ALA A 53 16.51 0.07 28.63
N TYR A 54 16.04 0.99 27.78
CA TYR A 54 14.64 1.09 27.35
C TYR A 54 14.57 1.15 25.81
N GLN A 55 14.20 0.05 25.17
CA GLN A 55 13.84 0.03 23.75
C GLN A 55 12.31 0.15 23.62
N PRO A 56 11.73 1.37 23.57
CA PRO A 56 10.29 1.51 23.44
C PRO A 56 9.82 0.96 22.10
N ILE A 57 8.68 0.26 22.12
CA ILE A 57 7.94 -0.08 20.91
C ILE A 57 7.23 1.19 20.43
N VAL A 58 7.43 1.54 19.16
CA VAL A 58 6.87 2.74 18.53
C VAL A 58 5.93 2.34 17.41
N GLY A 59 4.78 2.99 17.31
CA GLY A 59 3.79 2.73 16.25
C GLY A 59 4.00 3.67 15.07
N LEU A 60 4.71 3.22 14.04
CA LEU A 60 4.93 4.00 12.82
C LEU A 60 3.65 4.12 12.01
N LYS A 61 3.35 5.36 11.59
CA LYS A 61 2.16 5.68 10.80
C LYS A 61 2.48 5.73 9.33
N SER A 62 1.56 5.22 8.51
CA SER A 62 1.66 5.31 7.06
C SER A 62 0.32 5.61 6.41
N GLN A 63 0.39 6.30 5.28
CA GLN A 63 -0.74 6.66 4.43
C GLN A 63 -0.38 6.29 3.00
N LYS A 64 -1.30 5.67 2.29
CA LYS A 64 -1.11 5.23 0.91
C LYS A 64 -2.19 5.81 0.01
N PHE A 65 -1.80 6.16 -1.20
CA PHE A 65 -2.69 6.51 -2.29
C PHE A 65 -2.21 5.84 -3.57
N ASP A 66 -3.09 5.13 -4.28
CA ASP A 66 -2.80 4.51 -5.57
C ASP A 66 -3.84 4.90 -6.62
N VAL A 67 -3.38 4.98 -7.86
CA VAL A 67 -4.23 5.07 -9.04
C VAL A 67 -3.72 4.11 -10.11
N SER A 68 -4.62 3.36 -10.72
CA SER A 68 -4.24 2.43 -11.79
C SER A 68 -5.33 2.24 -12.83
N ASN A 69 -4.90 1.79 -14.01
CA ASN A 69 -5.79 1.47 -15.12
C ASN A 69 -5.31 0.21 -15.83
N THR A 70 -6.25 -0.67 -16.16
CA THR A 70 -6.02 -1.85 -16.99
C THR A 70 -6.77 -1.70 -18.31
N PHE A 71 -6.01 -1.68 -19.40
CA PHE A 71 -6.45 -1.58 -20.77
C PHE A 71 -6.50 -2.96 -21.43
N LYS A 72 -7.46 -3.15 -22.33
CA LYS A 72 -7.51 -4.29 -23.25
C LYS A 72 -6.71 -3.93 -24.50
N ILE A 73 -5.88 -4.84 -25.00
CA ILE A 73 -5.10 -4.59 -26.24
C ILE A 73 -5.94 -4.92 -27.50
N LYS A 74 -5.91 -6.17 -27.97
CA LYS A 74 -6.58 -6.61 -29.20
C LYS A 74 -7.74 -7.56 -28.94
N ASN A 75 -7.57 -8.53 -28.03
CA ASN A 75 -8.57 -9.54 -27.72
C ASN A 75 -9.00 -9.49 -26.25
N ASN A 76 -10.15 -10.07 -25.90
CA ASN A 76 -10.66 -10.17 -24.51
C ASN A 76 -9.79 -11.05 -23.59
N ARG A 77 -8.63 -11.52 -24.07
CA ARG A 77 -7.66 -12.33 -23.32
C ARG A 77 -6.37 -11.58 -23.00
N ASN A 78 -6.12 -10.44 -23.64
CA ASN A 78 -4.85 -9.70 -23.53
C ASN A 78 -5.04 -8.33 -22.91
N TYR A 79 -4.36 -8.10 -21.79
CA TYR A 79 -4.52 -6.91 -20.95
C TYR A 79 -3.17 -6.28 -20.61
N ILE A 80 -3.11 -4.95 -20.56
CA ILE A 80 -1.98 -4.17 -20.03
C ILE A 80 -2.50 -3.32 -18.89
N GLY A 81 -1.84 -3.40 -17.74
CA GLY A 81 -2.10 -2.57 -16.58
C GLY A 81 -0.94 -1.62 -16.32
N ALA A 82 -1.25 -0.40 -15.91
CA ALA A 82 -0.28 0.56 -15.42
C ALA A 82 -0.85 1.28 -14.20
N GLY A 83 0.02 1.75 -13.31
CA GLY A 83 -0.41 2.61 -12.23
C GLY A 83 0.71 3.23 -11.43
N LEU A 84 0.30 4.12 -10.54
CA LEU A 84 1.16 4.90 -9.66
C LEU A 84 0.71 4.70 -8.22
N SER A 85 1.68 4.66 -7.31
CA SER A 85 1.49 4.58 -5.86
C SER A 85 2.31 5.68 -5.22
N VAL A 86 1.73 6.35 -4.24
CA VAL A 86 2.39 7.31 -3.37
C VAL A 86 2.13 6.90 -1.93
N VAL A 87 3.19 6.78 -1.15
CA VAL A 87 3.15 6.45 0.27
C VAL A 87 3.81 7.57 1.06
N HIS A 88 3.13 8.03 2.11
CA HIS A 88 3.68 8.93 3.11
C HIS A 88 3.86 8.13 4.40
N GLN A 89 5.11 7.90 4.80
CA GLN A 89 5.45 6.98 5.89
C GLN A 89 6.35 7.66 6.92
N GLU A 90 6.06 7.41 8.19
CA GLU A 90 6.87 7.85 9.33
C GLU A 90 8.21 7.07 9.38
N SER A 91 9.28 7.79 9.71
CA SER A 91 10.63 7.23 9.81
C SER A 91 10.87 6.60 11.17
N ILE A 92 11.43 5.40 11.19
CA ILE A 92 11.92 4.75 12.42
C ILE A 92 13.12 5.50 13.02
N PHE A 93 13.90 6.21 12.19
CA PHE A 93 15.11 6.90 12.61
C PHE A 93 14.81 8.23 13.32
N ASP A 94 13.64 8.81 13.06
CA ASP A 94 13.25 10.13 13.58
C ASP A 94 11.72 10.21 13.65
N LEU A 95 11.20 9.92 14.85
CA LEU A 95 9.76 9.85 15.11
C LEU A 95 9.11 11.21 14.85
N GLY A 96 7.97 11.21 14.18
CA GLY A 96 7.30 12.43 13.73
C GLY A 96 7.82 12.99 12.40
N LYS A 97 8.94 12.48 11.86
CA LYS A 97 9.37 12.82 10.49
C LYS A 97 8.87 11.79 9.49
N TYR A 98 8.49 12.28 8.32
CA TYR A 98 7.89 11.48 7.27
C TYR A 98 8.69 11.60 5.98
N PHE A 99 8.64 10.54 5.18
CA PHE A 99 9.20 10.51 3.85
C PHE A 99 8.17 10.00 2.85
N TRP A 100 8.37 10.41 1.59
CA TRP A 100 7.50 10.05 0.48
C TRP A 100 8.14 8.95 -0.35
N ILE A 101 7.38 7.92 -0.67
CA ILE A 101 7.77 6.86 -1.60
C ILE A 101 6.81 6.92 -2.78
N THR A 102 7.35 7.15 -3.97
CA THR A 102 6.58 7.10 -5.22
C THR A 102 6.99 5.87 -6.00
N SER A 103 6.00 5.13 -6.51
CA SER A 103 6.22 3.91 -7.28
C SER A 103 5.36 3.92 -8.53
N PHE A 104 5.89 3.33 -9.60
CA PHE A 104 5.16 3.05 -10.83
C PHE A 104 5.15 1.54 -11.06
N PHE A 105 4.07 1.01 -11.61
CA PHE A 105 3.98 -0.39 -12.01
C PHE A 105 3.45 -0.53 -13.42
N LEU A 106 3.92 -1.58 -14.10
CA LEU A 106 3.41 -2.03 -15.40
C LEU A 106 3.19 -3.54 -15.32
N SER A 107 2.08 -4.00 -15.89
CA SER A 107 1.73 -5.43 -15.94
C SER A 107 1.19 -5.78 -17.33
N ALA A 108 1.53 -6.95 -17.84
CA ALA A 108 0.92 -7.50 -19.04
C ALA A 108 0.40 -8.91 -18.75
N THR A 109 -0.83 -9.19 -19.19
CA THR A 109 -1.44 -10.51 -19.13
C THR A 109 -1.74 -10.95 -20.55
N VAL A 110 -1.20 -12.10 -20.93
CA VAL A 110 -1.42 -12.75 -22.22
C VAL A 110 -2.16 -14.05 -21.97
N GLY A 111 -3.38 -14.16 -22.50
CA GLY A 111 -4.18 -15.38 -22.41
C GLY A 111 -4.13 -16.17 -23.70
N TYR A 112 -3.92 -17.49 -23.58
CA TYR A 112 -4.00 -18.46 -24.67
C TYR A 112 -5.46 -18.80 -25.00
#